data_AF-A0A2S2N963-F1
#
_entry.id   AF-A0A2S2N963-F1
#
_cell.length_a   1.000
_cell.length_b   1.000
_cell.length_c   1.000
_cell.angle_alpha   90.00
_cell.angle_beta   90.00
_cell.angle_gamma   90.00
#
_symmetry.space_group_name_H-M   'P 1'
#
loop_
_entity.id
_entity.type
_entity.pdbx_description
1 polymer ?
#
loop_
_entity_poly.entity_id
_entity_poly.type
_entity_poly.pdbx_seq_one_letter_code
_entity_poly.pdbx_strand_id
1 'polypeptide(L)'
;MTDKNNILYLFDRPTEPIFIGKGDDNVSFDVPTEYLIDRYKPLASDIQTRFPGGKTVPIVKLNNIPDLSIPLGLSRDAPFSLFNPSHSKMASKLIEILMNTKSYDELLSLSVYCRDRINPYMFTYALSVVIIHRPDTRNLRLPSHSEMFPSLYMDSSVFSRAREESAVVQAGSRTPIEIPHDYSANNLDSEHRISYFREDIGINLHHWHWHLVYPFDGPLSIVNKDRRGELFFYMHQQILARYNMERLSNNLNRVVRLTNWNEPIAEGYFPKLDNILANRVWPPRPANAVLTVIFEFNML
;
A
#
# COMPACT_ATOMS: atom_id res chain seq x y z
N MET A 1 -8.83 22.80 18.44
CA MET A 1 -7.58 22.19 17.92
C MET A 1 -8.01 21.14 16.92
N THR A 2 -7.47 21.13 15.70
CA THR A 2 -7.85 20.15 14.67
C THR A 2 -7.60 18.73 15.19
N ASP A 3 -8.62 17.87 15.08
CA ASP A 3 -8.50 16.47 15.45
C ASP A 3 -7.52 15.78 14.50
N LYS A 4 -6.37 15.36 15.05
CA LYS A 4 -5.29 14.79 14.24
C LYS A 4 -5.65 13.44 13.62
N ASN A 5 -6.67 12.76 14.15
CA ASN A 5 -7.16 11.51 13.59
C ASN A 5 -7.84 11.71 12.23
N ASN A 6 -8.23 12.94 11.86
CA ASN A 6 -8.89 13.21 10.58
C ASN A 6 -8.06 12.77 9.37
N ILE A 7 -6.72 12.83 9.47
CA ILE A 7 -5.82 12.38 8.40
C ILE A 7 -5.90 10.86 8.16
N LEU A 8 -6.35 10.08 9.16
CA LEU A 8 -6.45 8.63 9.05
C LEU A 8 -7.57 8.20 8.09
N TYR A 9 -8.60 9.02 7.91
CA TYR A 9 -9.66 8.78 6.92
C TYR A 9 -9.14 8.83 5.47
N LEU A 10 -7.94 9.37 5.23
CA LEU A 10 -7.34 9.37 3.89
C LEU A 10 -6.89 7.97 3.46
N PHE A 11 -6.72 7.03 4.39
CA PHE A 11 -6.38 5.63 4.15
C PHE A 11 -7.61 4.75 3.91
N ASP A 12 -8.81 5.23 4.27
CA ASP A 12 -10.04 4.50 4.00
C ASP A 12 -10.39 4.58 2.51
N ARG A 13 -10.78 3.42 1.96
CA ARG A 13 -11.12 3.20 0.54
C ARG A 13 -10.23 4.01 -0.42
N PRO A 14 -8.93 3.68 -0.55
CA PRO A 14 -7.93 4.53 -1.20
C PRO A 14 -8.21 4.87 -2.68
N THR A 15 -9.07 4.11 -3.34
CA THR A 15 -9.45 4.28 -4.76
C THR A 15 -10.72 5.11 -4.95
N GLU A 16 -11.55 5.24 -3.92
CA GLU A 16 -12.73 6.09 -3.96
C GLU A 16 -12.34 7.56 -3.83
N PRO A 17 -12.96 8.49 -4.59
CA PRO A 17 -12.71 9.92 -4.42
C PRO A 17 -12.92 10.43 -3.00
N ILE A 18 -12.21 11.49 -2.64
CA ILE A 18 -12.18 12.01 -1.26
C ILE A 18 -13.51 12.62 -0.79
N PHE A 19 -14.34 13.08 -1.73
CA PHE A 19 -15.65 13.65 -1.43
C PHE A 19 -16.73 12.61 -1.08
N ILE A 20 -16.45 11.32 -1.26
CA ILE A 20 -17.31 10.24 -0.75
C ILE A 20 -17.01 10.08 0.74
N GLY A 21 -18.03 9.81 1.56
CA GLY A 21 -17.85 9.60 3.00
C GLY A 21 -16.86 8.48 3.33
N LYS A 22 -16.15 8.63 4.45
CA LYS A 22 -15.05 7.77 4.91
C LYS A 22 -15.30 7.23 6.30
N GLY A 23 -14.87 6.00 6.53
CA GLY A 23 -15.09 5.25 7.77
C GLY A 23 -16.56 4.98 8.07
N ASP A 24 -16.80 4.34 9.20
CA ASP A 24 -18.16 3.96 9.63
C ASP A 24 -19.03 5.18 9.99
N ASP A 25 -18.40 6.28 10.41
CA ASP A 25 -19.07 7.54 10.77
C ASP A 25 -19.45 8.41 9.54
N ASN A 26 -19.21 7.91 8.32
CA ASN A 26 -19.49 8.62 7.06
C ASN A 26 -18.88 10.04 7.06
N VAL A 27 -17.59 10.14 7.42
CA VAL A 27 -16.86 11.41 7.51
C VAL A 27 -16.63 11.98 6.12
N SER A 28 -17.03 13.23 5.89
CA SER A 28 -16.73 13.96 4.66
C SER A 28 -15.68 15.05 4.90
N PHE A 29 -14.99 15.42 3.83
CA PHE A 29 -14.11 16.58 3.84
C PHE A 29 -14.79 17.72 3.09
N ASP A 30 -14.73 18.94 3.65
CA ASP A 30 -15.14 20.15 2.95
C ASP A 30 -14.05 20.56 1.95
N VAL A 31 -14.05 19.88 0.80
CA VAL A 31 -13.00 20.00 -0.21
C VAL A 31 -13.22 21.27 -1.05
N PRO A 32 -12.25 22.20 -1.12
CA PRO A 32 -12.33 23.34 -2.01
C PRO A 32 -12.55 22.89 -3.46
N THR A 33 -13.40 23.58 -4.22
CA THR A 33 -13.71 23.22 -5.61
C THR A 33 -12.45 23.09 -6.48
N GLU A 34 -11.42 23.90 -6.22
CA GLU A 34 -10.14 23.85 -6.94
C GLU A 34 -9.32 22.58 -6.64
N TYR A 35 -9.62 21.91 -5.53
CA TYR A 35 -9.01 20.65 -5.14
C TYR A 35 -9.69 19.46 -5.80
N LEU A 36 -10.88 19.62 -6.38
CA LEU A 36 -11.45 18.58 -7.24
C LEU A 36 -10.60 18.42 -8.51
N ILE A 37 -10.44 17.20 -8.99
CA ILE A 37 -9.86 16.97 -10.32
C ILE A 37 -10.80 17.53 -11.40
N ASP A 38 -10.27 17.85 -12.58
CA ASP A 38 -11.02 18.57 -13.63
C ASP A 38 -12.33 17.89 -14.02
N ARG A 39 -12.38 16.56 -13.97
CA ARG A 39 -13.59 15.78 -14.22
C ARG A 39 -14.74 16.13 -13.26
N TYR A 40 -14.45 16.45 -12.01
CA TYR A 40 -15.44 16.66 -10.95
C TYR A 40 -15.71 18.14 -10.65
N LYS A 41 -14.84 19.07 -11.07
CA LYS A 41 -15.05 20.51 -10.88
C LYS A 41 -16.44 21.01 -11.34
N PRO A 42 -16.95 20.61 -12.53
CA PRO A 42 -18.28 21.05 -12.97
C PRO A 42 -19.44 20.49 -12.13
N LEU A 43 -19.19 19.47 -11.32
CA LEU A 43 -20.18 18.75 -10.52
C LEU A 43 -20.10 19.11 -9.03
N ALA A 44 -19.34 20.15 -8.64
CA ALA A 44 -19.07 20.46 -7.25
C ALA A 44 -20.34 20.64 -6.40
N SER A 45 -21.35 21.36 -6.92
CA SER A 45 -22.66 21.54 -6.27
C SER A 45 -23.42 20.23 -6.07
N ASP A 46 -23.39 19.37 -7.10
CA ASP A 46 -24.14 18.12 -7.11
C ASP A 46 -23.49 17.09 -6.17
N ILE A 47 -22.15 17.08 -6.11
CA ILE A 47 -21.37 16.22 -5.22
C ILE A 47 -21.72 16.51 -3.76
N GLN A 48 -21.74 17.79 -3.36
CA GLN A 48 -22.09 18.19 -2.00
C GLN A 48 -23.52 17.75 -1.61
N THR A 49 -24.45 17.81 -2.56
CA THR A 49 -25.84 17.39 -2.34
C THR A 49 -25.99 15.87 -2.28
N ARG A 50 -25.25 15.15 -3.13
CA ARG A 50 -25.38 13.69 -3.31
C ARG A 50 -24.66 12.88 -2.23
N PHE A 51 -23.56 13.41 -1.68
CA PHE A 51 -22.77 12.75 -0.65
C PHE A 51 -22.76 13.58 0.63
N PRO A 52 -23.90 13.71 1.33
CA PRO A 52 -23.92 14.40 2.60
C PRO A 52 -23.07 13.63 3.61
N GLY A 53 -22.10 14.32 4.21
CA GLY A 53 -21.31 13.74 5.29
C GLY A 53 -22.10 13.70 6.59
N GLY A 54 -21.84 12.69 7.42
CA GLY A 54 -22.31 12.68 8.82
C GLY A 54 -21.54 13.70 9.66
N LYS A 55 -20.20 13.60 9.62
CA LYS A 55 -19.27 14.56 10.22
C LYS A 55 -18.44 15.20 9.11
N THR A 56 -18.39 16.54 9.07
CA THR A 56 -17.59 17.27 8.08
C THR A 56 -16.29 17.79 8.68
N VAL A 57 -15.18 17.47 8.03
CA VAL A 57 -13.84 17.97 8.35
C VAL A 57 -13.54 19.18 7.47
N PRO A 58 -13.40 20.39 8.03
CA PRO A 58 -13.06 21.57 7.24
C PRO A 58 -11.63 21.48 6.72
N ILE A 59 -11.42 21.81 5.44
CA ILE A 59 -10.09 21.89 4.83
C ILE A 59 -9.71 23.34 4.58
N VAL A 60 -8.63 23.77 5.23
CA VAL A 60 -8.05 25.10 5.01
C VAL A 60 -7.28 25.07 3.68
N LYS A 61 -7.82 25.75 2.67
CA LYS A 61 -7.18 25.87 1.36
C LYS A 61 -5.78 26.48 1.49
N LEU A 62 -4.80 25.82 0.89
CA LEU A 62 -3.43 26.35 0.79
C LEU A 62 -3.36 27.54 -0.17
N ASN A 63 -2.56 28.54 0.18
CA ASN A 63 -2.30 29.70 -0.67
C ASN A 63 -1.52 29.33 -1.95
N ASN A 64 -0.62 28.35 -1.85
CA ASN A 64 0.15 27.83 -2.96
C ASN A 64 0.24 26.31 -2.87
N ILE A 65 0.01 25.63 -3.99
CA ILE A 65 0.20 24.18 -4.11
C ILE A 65 1.66 23.94 -4.54
N PRO A 66 2.44 23.13 -3.80
CA PRO A 66 3.78 22.75 -4.23
C PRO A 66 3.79 22.07 -5.60
N ASP A 67 4.92 22.12 -6.31
CA ASP A 67 5.05 21.40 -7.57
C ASP A 67 4.96 19.88 -7.35
N LEU A 68 3.96 19.25 -7.98
CA LEU A 68 3.71 17.81 -7.95
C LEU A 68 4.05 17.14 -9.29
N SER A 69 4.73 17.81 -10.22
CA SER A 69 5.08 17.29 -11.54
C SER A 69 5.72 15.89 -11.49
N ILE A 70 6.70 15.69 -10.61
CA ILE A 70 7.39 14.42 -10.42
C ILE A 70 6.45 13.33 -9.87
N PRO A 71 5.80 13.49 -8.69
CA PRO A 71 4.91 12.44 -8.18
C PRO A 71 3.64 12.22 -9.02
N LEU A 72 3.26 13.16 -9.89
CA LEU A 72 2.19 12.96 -10.88
C LEU A 72 2.63 12.16 -12.10
N GLY A 73 3.92 11.85 -12.24
CA GLY A 73 4.45 11.05 -13.36
C GLY A 73 3.97 9.59 -13.38
N LEU A 74 3.48 9.06 -12.25
CA LEU A 74 2.88 7.74 -12.16
C LEU A 74 1.35 7.83 -12.25
N SER A 75 0.77 7.18 -13.26
CA SER A 75 -0.69 7.12 -13.41
C SER A 75 -1.37 6.47 -12.20
N ARG A 76 -2.61 6.85 -11.95
CA ARG A 76 -3.41 6.34 -10.81
C ARG A 76 -3.69 4.85 -10.86
N ASP A 77 -3.84 4.32 -12.06
CA ASP A 77 -4.13 2.93 -12.38
C ASP A 77 -2.86 2.10 -12.64
N ALA A 78 -1.68 2.69 -12.49
CA ALA A 78 -0.43 1.96 -12.66
C ALA A 78 -0.06 1.12 -11.42
N PRO A 79 0.63 -0.03 -11.59
CA PRO A 79 1.26 -0.71 -10.47
C PRO A 79 2.37 0.16 -9.87
N PHE A 80 2.52 0.10 -8.55
CA PHE A 80 3.59 0.79 -7.83
C PHE A 80 4.53 -0.24 -7.19
N SER A 81 5.82 0.06 -7.20
CA SER A 81 6.85 -0.76 -6.56
C SER A 81 8.07 0.09 -6.26
N LEU A 82 8.52 0.09 -5.01
CA LEU A 82 9.74 0.80 -4.61
C LEU A 82 10.99 0.22 -5.30
N PHE A 83 10.95 -1.04 -5.72
CA PHE A 83 12.06 -1.65 -6.46
C PHE A 83 12.22 -1.12 -7.90
N ASN A 84 11.28 -0.30 -8.38
CA ASN A 84 11.49 0.51 -9.58
C ASN A 84 12.11 1.87 -9.17
N PRO A 85 13.37 2.16 -9.55
CA PRO A 85 14.03 3.45 -9.32
C PRO A 85 13.19 4.70 -9.61
N SER A 86 12.42 4.72 -10.69
CA SER A 86 11.57 5.86 -11.04
C SER A 86 10.45 6.05 -10.00
N HIS A 87 9.79 4.95 -9.61
CA HIS A 87 8.75 4.98 -8.58
C HIS A 87 9.32 5.38 -7.20
N SER A 88 10.52 4.88 -6.85
CA SER A 88 11.21 5.29 -5.61
C SER A 88 11.46 6.79 -5.60
N LYS A 89 12.00 7.36 -6.69
CA LYS A 89 12.24 8.81 -6.84
C LYS A 89 10.94 9.62 -6.70
N MET A 90 9.84 9.16 -7.32
CA MET A 90 8.52 9.80 -7.21
C MET A 90 7.97 9.77 -5.78
N ALA A 91 8.06 8.61 -5.10
CA ALA A 91 7.62 8.47 -3.71
C ALA A 91 8.48 9.32 -2.76
N SER A 92 9.80 9.29 -2.91
CA SER A 92 10.75 10.12 -2.17
C SER A 92 10.43 11.61 -2.30
N LYS A 93 10.12 12.07 -3.52
CA LYS A 93 9.73 13.47 -3.75
C LYS A 93 8.41 13.83 -3.07
N LEU A 94 7.42 12.94 -3.12
CA LEU A 94 6.15 13.16 -2.44
C LEU A 94 6.33 13.25 -0.91
N ILE A 95 7.14 12.36 -0.33
CA ILE A 95 7.49 12.39 1.10
C ILE A 95 8.14 13.71 1.46
N GLU A 96 9.15 14.16 0.70
CA GLU A 96 9.81 15.46 0.91
C GLU A 96 8.81 16.62 0.92
N ILE A 97 7.92 16.67 -0.07
CA ILE A 97 6.89 17.72 -0.20
C ILE A 97 5.96 17.72 1.02
N LEU A 98 5.44 16.56 1.44
CA LEU A 98 4.54 16.44 2.58
C LEU A 98 5.23 16.76 3.91
N MET A 99 6.48 16.31 4.09
CA MET A 99 7.29 16.61 5.28
C MET A 99 7.57 18.11 5.45
N ASN A 100 7.68 18.85 4.33
CA ASN A 100 7.99 20.30 4.33
C ASN A 100 6.79 21.20 4.67
N THR A 101 5.59 20.65 4.87
CA THR A 101 4.43 21.42 5.35
C THR A 101 4.66 21.96 6.75
N LYS A 102 4.23 23.20 7.04
CA LYS A 102 4.61 23.90 8.29
C LYS A 102 3.76 23.50 9.48
N SER A 103 2.55 23.03 9.25
CA SER A 103 1.58 22.69 10.29
C SER A 103 0.80 21.43 9.93
N TYR A 104 0.12 20.85 10.91
CA TYR A 104 -0.78 19.72 10.67
C TYR A 104 -1.90 20.08 9.68
N ASP A 105 -2.46 21.28 9.76
CA ASP A 105 -3.54 21.72 8.87
C ASP A 105 -3.05 21.86 7.42
N GLU A 106 -1.82 22.35 7.21
CA GLU A 106 -1.20 22.37 5.89
C GLU A 106 -0.96 20.95 5.36
N LEU A 107 -0.48 20.03 6.21
CA LEU A 107 -0.29 18.62 5.86
C LEU A 107 -1.62 17.98 5.43
N LEU A 108 -2.67 18.15 6.23
CA LEU A 108 -3.98 17.57 5.95
C LEU A 108 -4.54 18.12 4.63
N SER A 109 -4.47 19.43 4.43
CA SER A 109 -4.94 20.10 3.21
C SER A 109 -4.21 19.61 1.96
N LEU A 110 -2.87 19.55 2.02
CA LEU A 110 -2.07 19.04 0.91
C LEU A 110 -2.34 17.55 0.65
N SER A 111 -2.51 16.76 1.71
CA SER A 111 -2.81 15.33 1.59
C SER A 111 -4.17 15.10 0.93
N VAL A 112 -5.19 15.90 1.28
CA VAL A 112 -6.51 15.88 0.60
C VAL A 112 -6.37 16.25 -0.88
N TYR A 113 -5.58 17.27 -1.21
CA TYR A 113 -5.32 17.65 -2.61
C TYR A 113 -4.63 16.52 -3.40
N CYS A 114 -3.64 15.86 -2.80
CA CYS A 114 -2.90 14.77 -3.43
C CYS A 114 -3.72 13.48 -3.56
N ARG A 115 -4.63 13.20 -2.61
CA ARG A 115 -5.31 11.90 -2.45
C ARG A 115 -6.10 11.45 -3.67
N ASP A 116 -6.60 12.37 -4.50
CA ASP A 116 -7.38 12.08 -5.71
C ASP A 116 -6.58 12.27 -7.01
N ARG A 117 -5.28 12.60 -6.92
CA ARG A 117 -4.40 12.82 -8.08
C ARG A 117 -3.25 11.83 -8.17
N ILE A 118 -2.63 11.54 -7.03
CA ILE A 118 -1.46 10.66 -6.93
C ILE A 118 -1.89 9.19 -6.96
N ASN A 119 -1.06 8.30 -7.51
CA ASN A 119 -1.25 6.86 -7.42
C ASN A 119 -1.59 6.39 -5.97
N PRO A 120 -2.71 5.69 -5.73
CA PRO A 120 -3.16 5.31 -4.38
C PRO A 120 -2.16 4.52 -3.53
N TYR A 121 -1.41 3.58 -4.12
CA TYR A 121 -0.36 2.85 -3.40
C TYR A 121 0.78 3.79 -3.00
N MET A 122 1.26 4.61 -3.93
CA MET A 122 2.33 5.58 -3.67
C MET A 122 1.91 6.63 -2.63
N PHE A 123 0.68 7.14 -2.72
CA PHE A 123 0.13 8.10 -1.76
C PHE A 123 0.06 7.49 -0.36
N THR A 124 -0.50 6.28 -0.24
CA THR A 124 -0.61 5.58 1.04
C THR A 124 0.76 5.31 1.65
N TYR A 125 1.72 4.84 0.85
CA TYR A 125 3.10 4.65 1.30
C TYR A 125 3.72 5.96 1.79
N ALA A 126 3.70 7.01 0.97
CA ALA A 126 4.32 8.29 1.31
C ALA A 126 3.70 8.93 2.56
N LEU A 127 2.36 8.95 2.65
CA LEU A 127 1.66 9.50 3.81
C LEU A 127 1.93 8.68 5.08
N SER A 128 2.02 7.34 4.98
CA SER A 128 2.36 6.48 6.11
C SER A 128 3.77 6.80 6.64
N VAL A 129 4.76 6.99 5.75
CA VAL A 129 6.10 7.43 6.14
C VAL A 129 6.02 8.79 6.83
N VAL A 130 5.32 9.77 6.25
CA VAL A 130 5.21 11.12 6.82
C VAL A 130 4.61 11.07 8.24
N ILE A 131 3.51 10.34 8.44
CA ILE A 131 2.84 10.24 9.74
C ILE A 131 3.74 9.64 10.82
N ILE A 132 4.54 8.62 10.48
CA ILE A 132 5.48 8.00 11.44
C ILE A 132 6.62 8.94 11.83
N HIS A 133 7.07 9.80 10.91
CA HIS A 133 8.29 10.59 11.09
C HIS A 133 8.03 12.03 11.55
N ARG A 134 6.87 12.60 11.25
CA ARG A 134 6.54 13.97 11.67
C ARG A 134 6.34 14.04 13.19
N PRO A 135 6.96 15.02 13.88
CA PRO A 135 6.82 15.17 15.33
C PRO A 135 5.39 15.34 15.82
N ASP A 136 4.55 16.04 15.06
CA ASP A 136 3.18 16.36 15.43
C ASP A 136 2.17 15.25 15.11
N THR A 137 2.58 14.16 14.45
CA THR A 137 1.73 13.00 14.13
C THR A 137 2.14 11.70 14.85
N ARG A 138 3.16 11.74 15.71
CA ARG A 138 3.76 10.55 16.37
C ARG A 138 2.79 9.63 17.12
N ASN A 139 1.67 10.15 17.60
CA ASN A 139 0.70 9.38 18.39
C ASN A 139 -0.44 8.80 17.53
N LEU A 140 -0.43 9.04 16.22
CA LEU A 140 -1.41 8.47 15.32
C LEU A 140 -1.10 7.00 15.06
N ARG A 141 -2.14 6.17 15.16
CA ARG A 141 -2.05 4.75 14.82
C ARG A 141 -2.50 4.59 13.38
N LEU A 142 -1.59 4.17 12.51
CA LEU A 142 -1.93 3.86 11.12
C LEU A 142 -2.87 2.64 11.09
N PRO A 143 -3.89 2.64 10.20
CA PRO A 143 -4.64 1.44 9.89
C PRO A 143 -3.71 0.32 9.39
N SER A 144 -4.18 -0.93 9.44
CA SER A 144 -3.42 -2.06 8.89
C SER A 144 -3.35 -1.99 7.36
N HIS A 145 -2.19 -2.25 6.76
CA HIS A 145 -2.09 -2.28 5.29
C HIS A 145 -2.98 -3.36 4.65
N SER A 146 -3.24 -4.44 5.39
CA SER A 146 -4.18 -5.50 4.97
C SER A 146 -5.64 -5.06 4.99
N GLU A 147 -6.00 -4.02 5.75
CA GLU A 147 -7.34 -3.42 5.72
C GLU A 147 -7.44 -2.35 4.62
N MET A 148 -6.36 -1.62 4.38
CA MET A 148 -6.28 -0.62 3.30
C MET A 148 -6.29 -1.26 1.91
N PHE A 149 -5.54 -2.35 1.73
CA PHE A 149 -5.36 -3.06 0.46
C PHE A 149 -5.39 -4.58 0.66
N PRO A 150 -6.55 -5.16 1.04
CA PRO A 150 -6.67 -6.59 1.31
C PRO A 150 -6.28 -7.48 0.13
N SER A 151 -6.42 -6.99 -1.12
CA SER A 151 -6.08 -7.76 -2.33
C SER A 151 -4.59 -8.08 -2.47
N LEU A 152 -3.72 -7.47 -1.66
CA LEU A 152 -2.29 -7.79 -1.59
C LEU A 152 -1.98 -8.94 -0.62
N TYR A 153 -2.99 -9.45 0.11
CA TYR A 153 -2.80 -10.36 1.24
C TYR A 153 -3.65 -11.64 1.17
N MET A 154 -4.66 -11.71 0.32
CA MET A 154 -5.57 -12.85 0.26
C MET A 154 -6.05 -13.14 -1.16
N ASP A 155 -6.49 -14.38 -1.38
CA ASP A 155 -6.98 -14.90 -2.65
C ASP A 155 -8.04 -13.99 -3.29
N SER A 156 -7.90 -13.73 -4.59
CA SER A 156 -8.79 -12.80 -5.30
C SER A 156 -10.25 -13.28 -5.36
N SER A 157 -10.49 -14.59 -5.27
CA SER A 157 -11.84 -15.16 -5.31
C SER A 157 -12.72 -14.64 -4.16
N VAL A 158 -12.14 -14.30 -3.01
CA VAL A 158 -12.90 -13.90 -1.81
C VAL A 158 -13.60 -12.55 -1.97
N PHE A 159 -13.08 -11.66 -2.82
CA PHE A 159 -13.64 -10.32 -2.99
C PHE A 159 -14.97 -10.31 -3.73
N SER A 160 -15.22 -11.29 -4.59
CA SER A 160 -16.53 -11.44 -5.25
C SER A 160 -17.63 -11.73 -4.22
N ARG A 161 -17.37 -12.70 -3.33
CA ARG A 161 -18.25 -13.06 -2.20
C ARG A 161 -18.39 -11.91 -1.20
N ALA A 162 -17.30 -11.19 -0.92
CA ALA A 162 -17.34 -10.04 -0.01
C ALA A 162 -18.23 -8.91 -0.53
N ARG A 163 -18.22 -8.67 -1.86
CA ARG A 163 -19.12 -7.71 -2.50
C ARG A 163 -20.58 -8.17 -2.41
N GLU A 164 -20.85 -9.45 -2.67
CA GLU A 164 -22.19 -10.03 -2.55
C GLU A 164 -22.74 -9.92 -1.12
N GLU A 165 -21.98 -10.39 -0.13
CA GLU A 165 -22.34 -10.32 1.29
C GLU A 165 -22.58 -8.87 1.72
N SER A 166 -21.74 -7.93 1.26
CA SER A 166 -21.90 -6.52 1.60
C SER A 166 -23.17 -5.89 0.99
N ALA A 167 -23.54 -6.31 -0.22
CA ALA A 167 -24.70 -5.78 -0.93
C ALA A 167 -26.03 -6.37 -0.44
N VAL A 168 -26.04 -7.64 -0.03
CA VAL A 168 -27.26 -8.39 0.31
C VAL A 168 -27.54 -8.36 1.81
N VAL A 169 -26.50 -8.48 2.65
CA VAL A 169 -26.65 -8.72 4.09
C VAL A 169 -26.38 -7.45 4.90
N GLN A 170 -27.30 -7.13 5.80
CA GLN A 170 -27.19 -5.98 6.71
C GLN A 170 -25.98 -6.11 7.64
N ALA A 171 -25.35 -4.97 7.94
CA ALA A 171 -24.26 -4.89 8.90
C ALA A 171 -24.70 -5.48 10.26
N GLY A 172 -23.84 -6.32 10.86
CA GLY A 172 -24.14 -7.05 12.11
C GLY A 172 -24.73 -8.45 11.92
N SER A 173 -25.31 -8.76 10.75
CA SER A 173 -25.78 -10.11 10.39
C SER A 173 -24.87 -10.83 9.40
N ARG A 174 -23.78 -10.18 8.99
CA ARG A 174 -22.81 -10.74 8.03
C ARG A 174 -22.02 -11.88 8.65
N THR A 175 -21.71 -12.88 7.85
CA THR A 175 -20.89 -14.01 8.27
C THR A 175 -19.45 -13.86 7.77
N PRO A 176 -18.43 -14.31 8.53
CA PRO A 176 -17.05 -14.30 8.07
C PRO A 176 -16.88 -15.14 6.80
N ILE A 177 -16.17 -14.57 5.83
CA ILE A 177 -15.82 -15.26 4.60
C ILE A 177 -14.52 -16.02 4.83
N GLU A 178 -14.58 -17.35 4.76
CA GLU A 178 -13.40 -18.20 4.94
C GLU A 178 -12.44 -18.04 3.76
N ILE A 179 -11.18 -17.72 4.06
CA ILE A 179 -10.09 -17.68 3.09
C ILE A 179 -9.50 -19.09 3.01
N PRO A 180 -9.50 -19.74 1.83
CA PRO A 180 -8.90 -21.05 1.70
C PRO A 180 -7.39 -21.00 1.98
N HIS A 181 -6.87 -21.97 2.72
CA HIS A 181 -5.42 -22.11 2.93
C HIS A 181 -4.71 -22.51 1.62
N ASP A 182 -5.30 -23.46 0.88
CA ASP A 182 -4.72 -24.02 -0.35
C ASP A 182 -5.20 -23.28 -1.58
N TYR A 183 -4.81 -22.00 -1.73
CA TYR A 183 -5.22 -21.16 -2.86
C TYR A 183 -4.11 -20.95 -3.90
N SER A 184 -2.86 -20.80 -3.46
CA SER A 184 -1.72 -20.56 -4.36
C SER A 184 -1.30 -21.83 -5.12
N ALA A 185 -1.30 -22.99 -4.45
CA ALA A 185 -1.00 -24.31 -4.98
C ALA A 185 -1.72 -25.42 -4.16
N ASN A 186 -1.26 -26.67 -4.29
CA ASN A 186 -1.75 -27.82 -3.52
C ASN A 186 -0.58 -28.74 -3.12
N ASN A 187 -0.85 -29.81 -2.40
CA ASN A 187 0.16 -30.73 -1.86
C ASN A 187 1.01 -31.50 -2.90
N LEU A 188 0.69 -31.41 -4.20
CA LEU A 188 1.56 -31.91 -5.27
C LEU A 188 2.81 -31.03 -5.44
N ASP A 189 2.73 -29.75 -5.07
CA ASP A 189 3.88 -28.86 -4.97
C ASP A 189 4.47 -28.97 -3.56
N SER A 190 5.70 -29.48 -3.46
CA SER A 190 6.39 -29.63 -2.17
C SER A 190 6.61 -28.28 -1.47
N GLU A 191 6.78 -27.18 -2.22
CA GLU A 191 6.95 -25.85 -1.65
C GLU A 191 5.64 -25.31 -1.05
N HIS A 192 4.48 -25.89 -1.39
CA HIS A 192 3.19 -25.52 -0.80
C HIS A 192 3.08 -25.90 0.68
N ARG A 193 3.86 -26.88 1.16
CA ARG A 193 3.82 -27.31 2.58
C ARG A 193 4.13 -26.20 3.58
N ILE A 194 4.83 -25.16 3.13
CA ILE A 194 5.22 -24.00 3.94
C ILE A 194 4.50 -22.72 3.49
N SER A 195 3.39 -22.83 2.75
CA SER A 195 2.54 -21.70 2.38
C SER A 195 2.06 -20.94 3.61
N TYR A 196 1.69 -21.63 4.69
CA TYR A 196 1.30 -21.02 5.97
C TYR A 196 2.34 -20.04 6.55
N PHE A 197 3.62 -20.17 6.20
CA PHE A 197 4.65 -19.21 6.58
C PHE A 197 4.82 -18.10 5.55
N ARG A 198 4.83 -18.44 4.26
CA ARG A 198 5.10 -17.50 3.15
C ARG A 198 3.93 -16.55 2.90
N GLU A 199 2.72 -17.05 3.07
CA GLU A 199 1.45 -16.38 2.75
C GLU A 199 0.73 -15.90 4.02
N ASP A 200 1.36 -16.01 5.20
CA ASP A 200 0.82 -15.44 6.43
C ASP A 200 0.73 -13.91 6.33
N ILE A 201 -0.45 -13.39 6.68
CA ILE A 201 -0.75 -11.96 6.65
C ILE A 201 0.16 -11.21 7.63
N GLY A 202 0.42 -11.78 8.82
CA GLY A 202 1.25 -11.17 9.86
C GLY A 202 2.72 -11.02 9.46
N ILE A 203 3.31 -12.05 8.86
CA ILE A 203 4.70 -12.04 8.36
C ILE A 203 4.84 -11.04 7.21
N ASN A 204 3.90 -11.01 6.27
CA ASN A 204 3.94 -10.06 5.15
C ASN A 204 3.71 -8.61 5.63
N LEU A 205 2.82 -8.39 6.62
CA LEU A 205 2.66 -7.10 7.27
C LEU A 205 3.93 -6.69 8.00
N HIS A 206 4.58 -7.58 8.75
CA HIS A 206 5.85 -7.28 9.41
C HIS A 206 6.90 -6.81 8.40
N HIS A 207 7.07 -7.53 7.30
CA HIS A 207 8.02 -7.19 6.24
C HIS A 207 7.71 -5.81 5.64
N TRP A 208 6.44 -5.54 5.30
CA TRP A 208 6.02 -4.23 4.79
C TRP A 208 6.29 -3.09 5.78
N HIS A 209 5.91 -3.25 7.05
CA HIS A 209 6.12 -2.23 8.08
C HIS A 209 7.60 -2.00 8.39
N TRP A 210 8.42 -3.06 8.38
CA TRP A 210 9.86 -2.92 8.60
C TRP A 210 10.48 -2.03 7.51
N HIS A 211 10.11 -2.24 6.25
CA HIS A 211 10.56 -1.42 5.13
C HIS A 211 9.95 -0.01 5.11
N LEU A 212 8.77 0.19 5.68
CA LEU A 212 8.18 1.50 5.90
C LEU A 212 8.94 2.32 6.96
N VAL A 213 9.36 1.67 8.05
CA VAL A 213 10.14 2.30 9.13
C VAL A 213 11.59 2.53 8.71
N TYR A 214 12.17 1.62 7.93
CA TYR A 214 13.55 1.69 7.43
C TYR A 214 13.59 1.75 5.90
N PRO A 215 13.07 2.83 5.28
CA PRO A 215 13.10 2.97 3.83
C PRO A 215 14.55 3.08 3.36
N PHE A 216 14.83 2.57 2.15
CA PHE A 216 16.17 2.61 1.57
C PHE A 216 16.47 3.88 0.79
N ASP A 217 15.44 4.66 0.44
CA ASP A 217 15.52 5.92 -0.29
C ASP A 217 14.57 6.96 0.35
N GLY A 218 14.84 8.24 0.11
CA GLY A 218 14.10 9.37 0.67
C GLY A 218 14.98 10.38 1.42
N PRO A 219 14.36 11.39 2.07
CA PRO A 219 15.08 12.40 2.84
C PRO A 219 16.03 11.79 3.88
N LEU A 220 17.23 12.35 4.03
CA LEU A 220 18.24 11.84 4.97
C LEU A 220 17.74 11.80 6.42
N SER A 221 16.90 12.75 6.83
CA SER A 221 16.26 12.77 8.16
C SER A 221 15.35 11.57 8.42
N ILE A 222 14.90 10.87 7.37
CA ILE A 222 14.09 9.67 7.44
C ILE A 222 14.97 8.43 7.28
N VAL A 223 15.87 8.39 6.29
CA VAL A 223 16.65 7.20 5.98
C VAL A 223 17.77 6.93 7.00
N ASN A 224 18.41 7.98 7.52
CA ASN A 224 19.57 7.89 8.40
C ASN A 224 19.18 7.53 9.85
N LYS A 225 18.75 6.29 10.07
CA LYS A 225 18.48 5.71 11.39
C LYS A 225 19.66 4.89 11.89
N ASP A 226 19.79 4.81 13.22
CA ASP A 226 20.84 4.07 13.89
C ASP A 226 20.94 2.62 13.36
N ARG A 227 22.17 2.24 12.96
CA ARG A 227 22.54 0.89 12.50
C ARG A 227 21.59 0.23 11.51
N ARG A 228 20.85 1.02 10.72
CA ARG A 228 19.76 0.49 9.87
C ARG A 228 20.23 -0.50 8.80
N GLY A 229 21.50 -0.46 8.40
CA GLY A 229 22.12 -1.42 7.49
C GLY A 229 22.44 -2.75 8.17
N GLU A 230 22.93 -2.72 9.41
CA GLU A 230 23.11 -3.94 10.21
C GLU A 230 21.75 -4.58 10.54
N LEU A 231 20.75 -3.76 10.90
CA LEU A 231 19.41 -4.24 11.17
C LEU A 231 18.74 -4.82 9.92
N PHE A 232 19.03 -4.28 8.72
CA PHE A 232 18.60 -4.87 7.45
C PHE A 232 19.14 -6.29 7.31
N PHE A 233 20.44 -6.47 7.51
CA PHE A 233 21.06 -7.80 7.48
C PHE A 233 20.43 -8.73 8.54
N TYR A 234 20.32 -8.27 9.79
CA TYR A 234 19.85 -9.09 10.90
C TYR A 234 18.38 -9.52 10.73
N MET A 235 17.49 -8.61 10.34
CA MET A 235 16.07 -8.91 10.15
C MET A 235 15.89 -10.00 9.08
N HIS A 236 16.51 -9.84 7.91
CA HIS A 236 16.40 -10.83 6.82
C HIS A 236 17.12 -12.14 7.16
N GLN A 237 18.23 -12.09 7.90
CA GLN A 237 18.91 -13.27 8.40
C GLN A 237 18.00 -14.08 9.33
N GLN A 238 17.24 -13.42 10.21
CA GLN A 238 16.26 -14.08 11.09
C GLN A 238 15.06 -14.64 10.32
N ILE A 239 14.56 -13.95 9.30
CA ILE A 239 13.52 -14.50 8.40
C ILE A 239 14.03 -15.79 7.75
N LEU A 240 15.23 -15.81 7.18
CA LEU A 240 15.81 -17.00 6.57
C LEU A 240 16.07 -18.14 7.57
N ALA A 241 16.48 -17.82 8.80
CA ALA A 241 16.67 -18.82 9.85
C ALA A 241 15.34 -19.51 10.18
N ARG A 242 14.28 -18.73 10.42
CA ARG A 242 12.92 -19.23 10.70
C ARG A 242 12.36 -20.02 9.52
N TYR A 243 12.48 -19.48 8.30
CA TYR A 243 12.06 -20.16 7.08
C TYR A 243 12.75 -21.53 6.94
N ASN A 244 14.05 -21.62 7.21
CA ASN A 244 14.75 -22.91 7.19
C ASN A 244 14.29 -23.87 8.30
N MET A 245 13.92 -23.38 9.48
CA MET A 245 13.34 -24.22 10.53
C MET A 245 11.98 -24.80 10.10
N GLU A 246 11.11 -23.98 9.48
CA GLU A 246 9.84 -24.45 8.93
C GLU A 246 10.05 -25.47 7.81
N ARG A 247 11.00 -25.24 6.90
CA ARG A 247 11.36 -26.19 5.83
C ARG A 247 11.77 -27.55 6.39
N LEU A 248 12.70 -27.56 7.35
CA LEU A 248 13.17 -28.81 7.96
C LEU A 248 12.05 -29.54 8.71
N SER A 249 11.12 -28.80 9.31
CA SER A 249 9.93 -29.37 9.97
C SER A 249 8.90 -29.95 9.00
N ASN A 250 8.94 -29.54 7.73
CA ASN A 250 8.03 -29.98 6.67
C ASN A 250 8.70 -30.93 5.64
N ASN A 251 9.79 -31.59 6.06
CA ASN A 251 10.55 -32.53 5.24
C ASN A 251 11.05 -31.91 3.93
N LEU A 252 11.50 -30.66 4.00
CA LEU A 252 12.20 -29.95 2.93
C LEU A 252 13.65 -29.68 3.36
N ASN A 253 14.55 -29.64 2.37
CA ASN A 253 15.92 -29.19 2.61
C ASN A 253 15.95 -27.68 2.92
N ARG A 254 17.06 -27.20 3.48
CA ARG A 254 17.33 -25.76 3.58
C ARG A 254 17.21 -25.09 2.21
N VAL A 255 16.78 -23.83 2.20
CA VAL A 255 16.63 -23.04 0.97
C VAL A 255 17.97 -22.95 0.24
N VAL A 256 17.93 -23.18 -1.08
CA VAL A 256 19.09 -23.05 -1.95
C VAL A 256 19.27 -21.57 -2.30
N ARG A 257 20.51 -21.09 -2.26
CA ARG A 257 20.82 -19.70 -2.60
C ARG A 257 20.74 -19.52 -4.12
N LEU A 258 20.08 -18.46 -4.57
CA LEU A 258 20.09 -18.07 -5.98
C LEU A 258 21.41 -17.34 -6.31
N THR A 259 22.46 -18.11 -6.59
CA THR A 259 23.80 -17.57 -6.90
C THR A 259 24.11 -17.53 -8.40
N ASN A 260 23.52 -18.41 -9.20
CA ASN A 260 23.64 -18.36 -10.66
C ASN A 260 22.36 -17.74 -11.25
N TRP A 261 22.49 -16.55 -11.83
CA TRP A 261 21.36 -15.79 -12.36
C TRP A 261 21.01 -16.12 -13.82
N ASN A 262 21.83 -16.96 -14.47
CA ASN A 262 21.58 -17.41 -15.84
C ASN A 262 20.90 -18.78 -15.90
N GLU A 263 20.83 -19.49 -14.77
CA GLU A 263 20.16 -20.79 -14.68
C GLU A 263 18.64 -20.62 -14.53
N PRO A 264 17.85 -21.60 -15.02
CA PRO A 264 16.42 -21.65 -14.76
C PRO A 264 16.10 -21.68 -13.27
N ILE A 265 15.11 -20.90 -12.85
CA ILE A 265 14.57 -20.95 -11.49
C ILE A 265 13.55 -22.08 -11.44
N ALA A 266 13.90 -23.19 -10.81
CA ALA A 266 13.08 -24.39 -10.77
C ALA A 266 11.68 -24.12 -10.17
N GLU A 267 11.61 -23.29 -9.13
CA GLU A 267 10.39 -23.00 -8.40
C GLU A 267 9.47 -22.03 -9.16
N GLY A 268 8.33 -22.53 -9.63
CA GLY A 268 7.20 -21.72 -10.07
C GLY A 268 6.43 -21.12 -8.89
N TYR A 269 5.66 -20.06 -9.13
CA TYR A 269 4.73 -19.53 -8.13
C TYR A 269 3.58 -18.76 -8.80
N PHE A 270 2.35 -19.07 -8.38
CA PHE A 270 1.12 -18.48 -8.91
C PHE A 270 0.33 -17.81 -7.78
N PRO A 271 0.49 -16.50 -7.56
CA PRO A 271 0.08 -15.83 -6.33
C PRO A 271 -1.43 -15.78 -6.11
N LYS A 272 -2.25 -15.83 -7.17
CA LYS A 272 -3.72 -15.62 -7.13
C LYS A 272 -4.14 -14.30 -6.47
N LEU A 273 -3.27 -13.30 -6.52
CA LEU A 273 -3.54 -11.95 -6.03
C LEU A 273 -3.89 -11.05 -7.20
N ASP A 274 -4.78 -10.09 -6.96
CA ASP A 274 -5.16 -9.06 -7.92
C ASP A 274 -4.57 -7.70 -7.55
N ASN A 275 -4.07 -7.00 -8.56
CA ASN A 275 -3.79 -5.58 -8.47
C ASN A 275 -5.06 -4.80 -8.87
N ILE A 276 -5.79 -4.35 -7.85
CA ILE A 276 -7.06 -3.63 -8.02
C ILE A 276 -6.92 -2.25 -8.65
N LEU A 277 -5.71 -1.65 -8.65
CA LEU A 277 -5.49 -0.36 -9.33
C LEU A 277 -5.34 -0.57 -10.84
N ALA A 278 -4.53 -1.55 -11.22
CA ALA A 278 -4.26 -1.88 -12.61
C ALA A 278 -5.34 -2.73 -13.26
N ASN A 279 -6.33 -3.20 -12.50
CA ASN A 279 -7.32 -4.19 -12.92
C ASN A 279 -6.66 -5.41 -13.60
N ARG A 280 -5.57 -5.89 -13.00
CA ARG A 280 -4.75 -6.99 -13.53
C ARG A 280 -4.39 -7.94 -12.40
N VAL A 281 -4.21 -9.21 -12.74
CA VAL A 281 -3.60 -10.19 -11.83
C VAL A 281 -2.13 -9.87 -11.62
N TRP A 282 -1.59 -10.16 -10.43
CA TRP A 282 -0.15 -10.22 -10.25
C TRP A 282 0.40 -11.37 -11.10
N PRO A 283 1.33 -11.11 -12.03
CA PRO A 283 1.75 -12.13 -12.99
C PRO A 283 2.44 -13.30 -12.28
N PRO A 284 2.08 -14.55 -12.61
CA PRO A 284 2.76 -15.71 -12.05
C PRO A 284 4.15 -15.88 -12.66
N ARG A 285 5.00 -16.65 -11.99
CA ARG A 285 6.26 -17.15 -12.55
C ARG A 285 6.12 -18.64 -12.84
N PRO A 286 6.18 -19.10 -14.09
CA PRO A 286 6.19 -20.53 -14.38
C PRO A 286 7.49 -21.17 -13.88
N ALA A 287 7.45 -22.47 -13.62
CA ALA A 287 8.65 -23.24 -13.27
C ALA A 287 9.70 -23.15 -14.39
N ASN A 288 10.97 -23.14 -14.03
CA ASN A 288 12.12 -23.02 -14.93
C ASN A 288 12.16 -21.71 -15.74
N ALA A 289 11.54 -20.64 -15.25
CA ALA A 289 11.73 -19.31 -15.82
C ALA A 289 13.19 -18.85 -15.65
N VAL A 290 13.73 -18.18 -16.67
CA VAL A 290 15.10 -17.63 -16.65
C VAL A 290 15.02 -16.12 -16.51
N LEU A 291 15.92 -15.54 -15.71
CA LEU A 291 16.01 -14.08 -15.60
C LEU A 291 16.45 -13.48 -16.93
N THR A 292 15.84 -12.36 -17.31
CA THR A 292 16.18 -11.62 -18.51
C THR A 292 16.58 -10.19 -18.18
N VAL A 293 17.36 -9.58 -19.07
CA VAL A 293 17.72 -8.16 -18.96
C VAL A 293 16.46 -7.33 -19.13
N ILE A 294 16.21 -6.43 -18.17
CA ILE A 294 15.13 -5.43 -18.25
C ILE A 294 15.71 -4.19 -18.95
N PHE A 295 15.24 -3.88 -20.16
CA PHE A 295 15.72 -2.75 -20.96
C PHE A 295 15.02 -1.41 -20.64
N GLU A 296 14.02 -1.40 -19.76
CA GLU A 296 13.26 -0.19 -19.41
C GLU A 296 13.83 0.54 -18.19
N PHE A 297 14.96 1.23 -18.38
CA PHE A 297 15.37 2.31 -17.49
C PHE A 297 15.77 3.54 -18.30
N ASN A 298 14.80 4.13 -19.01
CA ASN A 298 14.95 5.53 -19.39
C ASN A 298 14.79 6.36 -18.12
N MET A 299 15.91 6.70 -17.49
CA MET A 299 15.96 7.70 -16.43
C MET A 299 15.55 9.05 -17.03
N LEU A 300 14.33 9.50 -16.72
CA LEU A 300 13.93 10.90 -16.83
C LEU A 300 14.47 11.69 -15.61
#